data_AF-A0A2C6MB26-F1
#
_entry.id   AF-A0A2C6MB26-F1
#
_cell.length_a   1.000
_cell.length_b   1.000
_cell.length_c   1.000
_cell.angle_alpha   90.00
_cell.angle_beta   90.00
_cell.angle_gamma   90.00
#
_symmetry.space_group_name_H-M   'P 1'
#
loop_
_entity.id
_entity.type
_entity.pdbx_description
1 polymer ?
#
loop_
_entity_poly.entity_id
_entity_poly.type
_entity_poly.pdbx_seq_one_letter_code
_entity_poly.pdbx_strand_id
1 'polypeptide(L)'
;MKKIFSFILTMIMILSLANFAFASSTTVSDQKMTFSPDTVVTDDNMYDVFKYMGLNPINVKKRDKPVSGVVTVRDLQNALNEAKKLPNRIVIRDDNESVSNDSTTQNITTLATSGTATVYKKATITNSLVMKYIATGKYYSNGTTKYWTSALGSDIRIDTAPTPAWWYEMKDIRKNSISVKNPSTTSSYLQLDYDYTVGYYIGVNGYGILTKEIPVSGYTRFDKTYIP
;
A
#
# COMPACT_ATOMS: atom_id res chain seq x y z
N MET A 1 -74.69 32.66 -37.98
CA MET A 1 -73.68 31.76 -38.56
C MET A 1 -72.30 32.24 -38.14
N LYS A 2 -71.76 31.64 -37.07
CA LYS A 2 -70.47 31.95 -36.45
C LYS A 2 -69.53 30.78 -36.71
N LYS A 3 -68.76 30.77 -37.80
CA LYS A 3 -67.57 29.91 -37.98
C LYS A 3 -66.74 30.53 -39.10
N ILE A 4 -65.56 31.05 -38.76
CA ILE A 4 -64.34 31.30 -39.55
C ILE A 4 -63.58 32.36 -38.72
N PHE A 5 -62.86 31.94 -37.68
CA PHE A 5 -61.80 32.73 -37.01
C PHE A 5 -61.15 31.89 -35.90
N SER A 6 -60.75 30.66 -36.21
CA SER A 6 -60.10 29.78 -35.23
C SER A 6 -59.04 28.89 -35.87
N PHE A 7 -58.11 29.48 -36.63
CA PHE A 7 -56.96 28.74 -37.16
C PHE A 7 -55.63 29.50 -37.20
N ILE A 8 -55.51 30.68 -36.58
CA ILE A 8 -54.25 31.48 -36.61
C ILE A 8 -53.52 31.49 -35.25
N LEU A 9 -54.06 30.87 -34.19
CA LEU A 9 -53.45 30.94 -32.85
C LEU A 9 -52.72 29.67 -32.38
N THR A 10 -52.68 28.59 -33.18
CA THR A 10 -52.02 27.33 -32.82
C THR A 10 -50.71 27.06 -33.56
N MET A 11 -50.22 28.03 -34.34
CA MET A 11 -49.00 27.90 -35.16
C MET A 11 -47.91 28.93 -34.78
N ILE A 12 -47.93 29.41 -33.53
CA ILE A 12 -46.85 30.26 -32.96
C ILE A 12 -46.25 29.63 -31.70
N MET A 13 -46.85 28.57 -31.15
CA MET A 13 -46.38 27.95 -29.90
C MET A 13 -45.51 26.69 -30.08
N ILE A 14 -44.97 26.45 -31.29
CA ILE A 14 -44.04 25.32 -31.57
C ILE A 14 -42.66 25.82 -32.07
N LEU A 15 -42.44 27.13 -32.23
CA LEU A 15 -41.14 27.69 -32.63
C LEU A 15 -40.23 28.12 -31.45
N SER A 16 -40.59 27.84 -30.19
CA SER A 16 -39.80 28.24 -29.01
C SER A 16 -39.08 27.09 -28.30
N LEU A 17 -39.01 25.89 -28.89
CA LEU A 17 -38.34 24.72 -28.28
C LEU A 17 -37.19 24.12 -29.11
N ALA A 18 -36.72 24.82 -30.13
CA ALA A 18 -35.51 24.44 -30.85
C ALA A 18 -34.35 25.39 -30.51
N ASN A 19 -33.88 25.33 -29.25
CA ASN A 19 -32.46 25.61 -29.02
C ASN A 19 -31.68 24.46 -29.68
N PHE A 20 -31.45 24.55 -30.99
CA PHE A 20 -30.30 23.90 -31.57
C PHE A 20 -29.09 24.62 -30.99
N ALA A 21 -28.65 24.15 -29.82
CA ALA A 21 -27.28 24.31 -29.42
C ALA A 21 -26.45 23.69 -30.54
N PHE A 22 -25.85 24.53 -31.38
CA PHE A 22 -24.73 24.12 -32.19
C PHE A 22 -23.71 23.56 -31.18
N ALA A 23 -23.65 22.24 -31.08
CA ALA A 23 -22.45 21.57 -30.59
C ALA A 23 -21.38 22.01 -31.58
N SER A 24 -20.62 23.06 -31.22
CA SER A 24 -19.35 23.29 -31.86
C SER A 24 -18.63 21.97 -31.73
N SER A 25 -18.23 21.40 -32.87
CA SER A 25 -17.23 20.35 -32.89
C SER A 25 -15.97 20.95 -32.28
N THR A 26 -15.92 20.95 -30.95
CA THR A 26 -14.71 21.10 -30.20
C THR A 26 -13.96 19.84 -30.61
N THR A 27 -13.12 20.00 -31.63
CA THR A 27 -11.83 19.33 -31.65
C THR A 27 -11.43 19.22 -30.19
N VAL A 28 -11.24 18.01 -29.69
CA VAL A 28 -10.61 17.77 -28.40
C VAL A 28 -9.22 18.38 -28.53
N SER A 29 -9.13 19.70 -28.40
CA SER A 29 -7.92 20.32 -27.95
C SER A 29 -7.70 19.65 -26.61
N ASP A 30 -6.49 19.17 -26.41
CA ASP A 30 -6.00 18.84 -25.08
C ASP A 30 -6.13 20.12 -24.25
N GLN A 31 -7.33 20.43 -23.76
CA GLN A 31 -7.54 21.38 -22.71
C GLN A 31 -6.76 20.79 -21.56
N LYS A 32 -5.62 21.40 -21.28
CA LYS A 32 -4.79 21.11 -20.14
C LYS A 32 -5.65 21.41 -18.92
N MET A 33 -6.42 20.43 -18.46
CA MET A 33 -7.23 20.54 -17.25
C MET A 33 -6.29 20.96 -16.13
N THR A 34 -6.53 22.13 -15.57
CA THR A 34 -5.76 22.65 -14.45
C THR A 34 -6.58 22.47 -13.20
N PHE A 35 -6.02 21.76 -12.22
CA PHE A 35 -6.63 21.60 -10.91
C PHE A 35 -5.92 22.48 -9.88
N SER A 36 -6.71 23.08 -8.97
CA SER A 36 -6.14 23.75 -7.79
C SER A 36 -5.61 22.68 -6.82
N PRO A 37 -4.54 22.95 -6.06
CA PRO A 37 -4.06 22.02 -5.04
C PRO A 37 -5.14 21.61 -4.01
N ASP A 38 -6.07 22.51 -3.71
CA ASP A 38 -7.16 22.27 -2.74
C ASP A 38 -8.40 21.59 -3.36
N THR A 39 -8.38 21.30 -4.66
CA THR A 39 -9.48 20.55 -5.29
C THR A 39 -9.58 19.17 -4.66
N VAL A 40 -10.77 18.85 -4.13
CA VAL A 40 -11.09 17.52 -3.61
C VAL A 40 -11.23 16.55 -4.79
N VAL A 41 -10.57 15.41 -4.67
CA VAL A 41 -10.62 14.34 -5.66
C VAL A 41 -11.76 13.41 -5.30
N THR A 42 -12.66 13.21 -6.26
CA THR A 42 -13.83 12.34 -6.18
C THR A 42 -13.79 11.33 -7.30
N ASP A 43 -14.67 10.32 -7.25
CA ASP A 43 -14.77 9.30 -8.29
C ASP A 43 -15.06 9.92 -9.69
N ASP A 44 -15.73 11.07 -9.73
CA ASP A 44 -16.08 11.79 -10.97
C ASP A 44 -14.89 12.46 -11.64
N ASN A 45 -13.91 12.95 -10.88
CA ASN A 45 -12.76 13.71 -11.41
C ASN A 45 -11.42 12.98 -11.29
N MET A 46 -11.38 11.83 -10.62
CA MET A 46 -10.16 11.09 -10.30
C MET A 46 -9.30 10.79 -11.54
N TYR A 47 -9.91 10.31 -12.62
CA TYR A 47 -9.16 9.94 -13.82
C TYR A 47 -8.52 11.16 -14.51
N ASP A 48 -9.20 12.29 -14.52
CA ASP A 48 -8.68 13.55 -15.06
C ASP A 48 -7.53 14.08 -14.20
N VAL A 49 -7.66 13.98 -12.87
CA VAL A 49 -6.60 14.35 -11.93
C VAL A 49 -5.36 13.45 -12.12
N PHE A 50 -5.54 12.14 -12.27
CA PHE A 50 -4.44 11.22 -12.57
C PHE A 50 -3.76 11.54 -13.90
N LYS A 51 -4.53 11.82 -14.96
CA LYS A 51 -3.99 12.26 -16.26
C LYS A 51 -3.22 13.57 -16.13
N TYR A 52 -3.75 14.54 -15.39
CA TYR A 52 -3.08 15.82 -15.08
C TYR A 52 -1.73 15.62 -14.37
N MET A 53 -1.64 14.62 -13.51
CA MET A 53 -0.40 14.24 -12.82
C MET A 53 0.56 13.38 -13.66
N GLY A 54 0.21 13.08 -14.92
CA GLY A 54 1.01 12.24 -15.81
C GLY A 54 0.93 10.74 -15.52
N LEU A 55 -0.07 10.30 -14.74
CA LEU A 55 -0.35 8.89 -14.50
C LEU A 55 -1.32 8.38 -15.57
N ASN A 56 -1.22 7.11 -15.94
CA ASN A 56 -2.12 6.51 -16.94
C ASN A 56 -3.39 5.95 -16.27
N PRO A 57 -4.58 6.53 -16.53
CA PRO A 57 -5.87 6.09 -15.97
C PRO A 57 -6.20 4.61 -16.22
N ILE A 58 -5.70 4.02 -17.31
CA ILE A 58 -5.96 2.62 -17.67
C ILE A 58 -5.38 1.66 -16.62
N ASN A 59 -4.36 2.09 -15.87
CA ASN A 59 -3.69 1.28 -14.86
C ASN A 59 -4.34 1.37 -13.47
N VAL A 60 -5.46 2.08 -13.33
CA VAL A 60 -6.19 2.18 -12.06
C VAL A 60 -6.68 0.81 -11.64
N LYS A 61 -6.42 0.46 -10.39
CA LYS A 61 -6.90 -0.76 -9.75
C LYS A 61 -7.65 -0.41 -8.49
N LYS A 62 -8.72 -1.16 -8.23
CA LYS A 62 -9.44 -1.08 -6.97
C LYS A 62 -8.76 -1.98 -5.94
N ARG A 63 -8.57 -1.43 -4.74
CA ARG A 63 -8.07 -2.13 -3.57
C ARG A 63 -9.24 -2.78 -2.83
N ASP A 64 -9.02 -4.00 -2.34
CA ASP A 64 -10.04 -4.77 -1.60
C ASP A 64 -10.51 -4.08 -0.32
N LYS A 65 -9.59 -3.38 0.37
CA LYS A 65 -9.83 -2.69 1.64
C LYS A 65 -9.54 -1.19 1.50
N PRO A 66 -10.50 -0.40 1.00
CA PRO A 66 -10.33 1.05 0.86
C PRO A 66 -10.14 1.72 2.22
N VAL A 67 -9.34 2.78 2.25
CA VAL A 67 -9.29 3.71 3.40
C VAL A 67 -10.09 4.94 3.00
N SER A 68 -11.16 5.21 3.73
CA SER A 68 -11.97 6.40 3.53
C SER A 68 -11.24 7.65 4.02
N GLY A 69 -11.34 8.74 3.28
CA GLY A 69 -10.83 10.04 3.68
C GLY A 69 -10.91 11.04 2.55
N VAL A 70 -10.91 12.32 2.89
CA VAL A 70 -10.84 13.39 1.89
C VAL A 70 -9.41 13.45 1.34
N VAL A 71 -9.28 13.37 0.03
CA VAL A 71 -7.99 13.50 -0.67
C VAL A 71 -8.07 14.69 -1.59
N THR A 72 -7.06 15.55 -1.54
CA THR A 72 -6.92 16.69 -2.43
C THR A 72 -5.86 16.42 -3.49
N VAL A 73 -5.84 17.24 -4.55
CA VAL A 73 -4.76 17.21 -5.56
C VAL A 73 -3.39 17.41 -4.92
N ARG A 74 -3.28 18.25 -3.89
CA ARG A 74 -2.04 18.45 -3.13
C ARG A 74 -1.56 17.15 -2.47
N ASP A 75 -2.47 16.38 -1.87
CA ASP A 75 -2.12 15.13 -1.19
C ASP A 75 -1.56 14.10 -2.17
N LEU A 76 -2.17 13.98 -3.35
CA LEU A 76 -1.68 13.11 -4.41
C LEU A 76 -0.33 13.58 -4.96
N GLN A 77 -0.14 14.89 -5.15
CA GLN A 77 1.14 15.46 -5.57
C GLN A 77 2.26 15.17 -4.56
N ASN A 78 1.96 15.31 -3.27
CA ASN A 78 2.88 14.96 -2.20
C ASN A 78 3.23 13.46 -2.22
N ALA A 79 2.23 12.59 -2.36
CA ALA A 79 2.45 11.15 -2.50
C ALA A 79 3.32 10.82 -3.72
N LEU A 80 3.10 11.48 -4.85
CA LEU A 80 3.92 11.29 -6.06
C LEU A 80 5.35 11.78 -5.87
N ASN A 81 5.54 12.87 -5.14
CA ASN A 81 6.87 13.36 -4.81
C ASN A 81 7.60 12.43 -3.84
N GLU A 82 6.89 11.82 -2.89
CA GLU A 82 7.47 10.78 -2.02
C GLU A 82 7.82 9.53 -2.82
N ALA A 83 6.97 9.08 -3.75
CA ALA A 83 7.25 7.93 -4.63
C ALA A 83 8.58 8.09 -5.39
N LYS A 84 8.88 9.30 -5.86
CA LYS A 84 10.13 9.63 -6.57
C LYS A 84 11.37 9.54 -5.69
N LYS A 85 11.24 9.74 -4.37
CA LYS A 85 12.34 9.65 -3.40
C LYS A 85 12.61 8.20 -2.96
N LEU A 86 11.69 7.27 -3.25
CA LEU A 86 11.85 5.88 -2.85
C LEU A 86 13.02 5.22 -3.61
N PRO A 87 13.83 4.41 -2.93
CA PRO A 87 14.97 3.74 -3.55
C PRO A 87 14.50 2.72 -4.60
N ASN A 88 15.37 2.43 -5.56
CA ASN A 88 15.10 1.44 -6.61
C ASN A 88 15.23 -0.01 -6.14
N ARG A 89 15.95 -0.26 -5.04
CA ARG A 89 16.17 -1.58 -4.46
C ARG A 89 16.58 -1.42 -3.00
N ILE A 90 16.20 -2.39 -2.18
CA ILE A 90 16.57 -2.42 -0.77
C ILE A 90 17.16 -3.79 -0.42
N VAL A 91 18.30 -3.77 0.26
CA VAL A 91 18.97 -4.97 0.75
C VAL A 91 19.13 -4.86 2.25
N ILE A 92 18.47 -5.76 2.98
CA ILE A 92 18.50 -5.78 4.44
C ILE A 92 19.37 -6.94 4.88
N ARG A 93 20.35 -6.64 5.71
CA ARG A 93 21.14 -7.66 6.40
C ARG A 93 21.08 -7.27 7.84
N ASP A 94 20.67 -8.19 8.71
CA ASP A 94 20.62 -7.91 10.15
C ASP A 94 22.02 -7.65 10.77
N ASP A 95 23.07 -7.76 9.94
CA ASP A 95 24.44 -7.36 10.26
C ASP A 95 24.69 -5.86 10.00
N ASN A 96 23.78 -5.14 9.33
CA ASN A 96 23.88 -3.70 9.03
C ASN A 96 23.04 -2.87 10.02
N GLU A 97 23.70 -1.97 10.76
CA GLU A 97 23.13 -1.14 11.84
C GLU A 97 22.09 -0.09 11.38
N SER A 98 21.94 0.16 10.08
CA SER A 98 21.11 1.26 9.56
C SER A 98 19.59 1.00 9.61
N VAL A 99 19.14 -0.16 10.08
CA VAL A 99 17.72 -0.49 10.22
C VAL A 99 17.32 -0.35 11.68
N SER A 100 16.54 0.69 11.99
CA SER A 100 15.90 0.82 13.31
C SER A 100 14.89 -0.32 13.46
N ASN A 101 15.16 -1.20 14.43
CA ASN A 101 14.40 -2.40 14.66
C ASN A 101 13.64 -2.32 15.99
N ASP A 102 12.31 -2.46 15.94
CA ASP A 102 11.50 -2.65 17.15
C ASP A 102 11.08 -4.12 17.24
N SER A 103 11.48 -4.77 18.34
CA SER A 103 11.24 -6.18 18.60
C SER A 103 10.29 -6.33 19.78
N THR A 104 9.16 -7.01 19.58
CA THR A 104 8.26 -7.36 20.67
C THR A 104 7.94 -8.85 20.62
N THR A 105 8.17 -9.54 21.73
CA THR A 105 7.77 -10.93 21.93
C THR A 105 6.30 -10.94 22.36
N GLN A 106 5.43 -11.69 21.67
CA GLN A 106 4.09 -11.95 22.23
C GLN A 106 4.20 -13.04 23.30
N ASN A 107 3.75 -12.70 24.51
CA ASN A 107 3.76 -13.54 25.71
C ASN A 107 2.89 -14.78 25.55
N ILE A 108 3.40 -15.94 25.98
CA ILE A 108 2.61 -17.13 26.34
C ILE A 108 2.92 -17.47 27.80
N THR A 109 1.87 -17.87 28.51
CA THR A 109 1.77 -18.15 29.94
C THR A 109 2.82 -19.14 30.49
N THR A 110 3.29 -18.83 31.69
CA THR A 110 4.37 -19.49 32.44
C THR A 110 4.04 -20.92 32.86
N LEU A 111 4.75 -21.90 32.26
CA LEU A 111 5.42 -23.08 32.85
C LEU A 111 5.80 -24.05 31.71
N ALA A 112 6.89 -23.79 30.96
CA ALA A 112 7.37 -24.77 29.99
C ALA A 112 8.88 -24.71 29.73
N THR A 113 9.55 -25.86 29.92
CA THR A 113 10.96 -26.14 29.63
C THR A 113 11.25 -26.18 28.12
N SER A 114 10.22 -26.35 27.28
CA SER A 114 10.27 -26.23 25.82
C SER A 114 8.91 -25.86 25.26
N GLY A 115 8.85 -25.11 24.16
CA GLY A 115 7.60 -24.63 23.58
C GLY A 115 7.72 -24.20 22.13
N THR A 116 6.69 -23.51 21.64
CA THR A 116 6.70 -22.81 20.34
C THR A 116 6.47 -21.34 20.59
N ALA A 117 7.25 -20.48 19.95
CA ALA A 117 7.11 -19.04 20.03
C ALA A 117 7.02 -18.44 18.62
N THR A 118 6.13 -17.46 18.48
CA THR A 118 6.04 -16.59 17.30
C THR A 118 6.55 -15.22 17.68
N VAL A 119 7.60 -14.79 16.99
CA VAL A 119 8.37 -13.58 17.30
C VAL A 119 8.37 -12.68 16.08
N TYR A 120 8.57 -11.39 16.28
CA TYR A 120 8.64 -10.45 15.16
C TYR A 120 9.63 -9.32 15.37
N LYS A 121 10.06 -8.75 14.25
CA LYS A 121 10.91 -7.57 14.17
C LYS A 121 10.31 -6.62 13.15
N LYS A 122 10.08 -5.38 13.55
CA LYS A 122 9.71 -4.31 12.64
C LYS A 122 10.98 -3.65 12.15
N ALA A 123 11.06 -3.39 10.85
CA ALA A 123 12.20 -2.79 10.21
C ALA A 123 11.73 -1.58 9.42
N THR A 124 12.25 -0.39 9.74
CA THR A 124 12.03 0.80 8.94
C THR A 124 12.91 0.72 7.69
N ILE A 125 12.27 0.49 6.54
CA ILE A 125 12.91 0.19 5.26
C ILE A 125 13.12 1.47 4.45
N THR A 126 12.20 2.42 4.57
CA THR A 126 12.32 3.81 4.11
C THR A 126 11.68 4.73 5.14
N ASN A 127 11.72 6.06 4.94
CA ASN A 127 11.07 7.02 5.84
C ASN A 127 9.56 6.77 6.05
N SER A 128 8.89 6.10 5.11
CA SER A 128 7.43 5.84 5.19
C SER A 128 7.07 4.35 5.12
N LEU A 129 8.02 3.46 4.85
CA LEU A 129 7.79 2.02 4.77
C LEU A 129 8.39 1.29 5.98
N VAL A 130 7.53 0.68 6.79
CA VAL A 130 7.90 -0.23 7.86
C VAL A 130 7.39 -1.63 7.50
N MET A 131 8.30 -2.59 7.54
CA MET A 131 8.01 -4.00 7.30
C MET A 131 8.06 -4.76 8.62
N LYS A 132 7.18 -5.74 8.79
CA LYS A 132 7.13 -6.65 9.92
C LYS A 132 7.54 -8.05 9.47
N TYR A 133 8.65 -8.52 9.99
CA TYR A 133 9.20 -9.85 9.76
C TYR A 133 8.80 -10.76 10.93
N ILE A 134 8.09 -11.85 10.64
CA ILE A 134 7.53 -12.75 11.64
C ILE A 134 8.14 -14.13 11.46
N ALA A 135 8.57 -14.73 12.57
CA ALA A 135 9.19 -16.04 12.61
C ALA A 135 8.56 -16.89 13.71
N THR A 136 8.32 -18.16 13.43
CA THR A 136 7.82 -19.14 14.40
C THR A 136 8.80 -20.29 14.52
N GLY A 137 9.17 -20.65 15.75
CA GLY A 137 10.08 -21.75 16.02
C GLY A 137 9.80 -22.46 17.33
N LYS A 138 10.38 -23.65 17.50
CA LYS A 138 10.42 -24.36 18.78
C LYS A 138 11.61 -23.88 19.60
N TYR A 139 11.43 -23.76 20.90
CA TYR A 139 12.47 -23.32 21.83
C TYR A 139 12.57 -24.23 23.05
N TYR A 140 13.70 -24.11 23.74
CA TYR A 140 13.95 -24.58 25.11
C TYR A 140 14.24 -23.36 25.98
N SER A 141 13.71 -23.34 27.20
CA SER A 141 13.94 -22.27 28.18
C SER A 141 13.95 -22.88 29.59
N ASN A 142 15.12 -22.87 30.23
CA ASN A 142 15.27 -23.31 31.62
C ASN A 142 16.31 -22.44 32.34
N GLY A 143 15.86 -21.66 33.32
CA GLY A 143 16.69 -20.66 33.98
C GLY A 143 17.28 -19.67 32.97
N THR A 144 18.61 -19.56 32.93
CA THR A 144 19.36 -18.70 32.00
C THR A 144 19.64 -19.36 30.65
N THR A 145 19.35 -20.66 30.51
CA THR A 145 19.61 -21.40 29.28
C THR A 145 18.39 -21.32 28.36
N LYS A 146 18.57 -20.61 27.25
CA LYS A 146 17.55 -20.47 26.20
C LYS A 146 18.14 -20.77 24.83
N TYR A 147 17.42 -21.50 24.01
CA TYR A 147 17.79 -21.77 22.61
C TYR A 147 16.63 -22.21 21.74
N TRP A 148 16.73 -21.93 20.45
CA TRP A 148 15.87 -22.45 19.39
C TRP A 148 16.27 -23.87 19.01
N THR A 149 15.30 -24.73 18.78
CA THR A 149 15.50 -26.15 18.42
C THR A 149 15.06 -26.45 16.99
N SER A 150 14.02 -25.78 16.49
CA SER A 150 13.59 -25.91 15.10
C SER A 150 12.87 -24.66 14.62
N ALA A 151 12.86 -24.42 13.30
CA ALA A 151 11.98 -23.45 12.66
C ALA A 151 10.67 -24.11 12.24
N LEU A 152 9.56 -23.37 12.26
CA LEU A 152 8.23 -23.89 11.92
C LEU A 152 7.55 -23.11 10.80
N GLY A 153 7.68 -21.78 10.79
CA GLY A 153 7.02 -20.95 9.77
C GLY A 153 7.45 -19.49 9.84
N SER A 154 7.07 -18.73 8.82
CA SER A 154 7.39 -17.32 8.72
C SER A 154 6.36 -16.55 7.91
N ASP A 155 6.29 -15.25 8.18
CA ASP A 155 5.42 -14.33 7.47
C ASP A 155 6.08 -12.95 7.34
N ILE A 156 5.71 -12.22 6.29
CA ILE A 156 6.25 -10.89 5.98
C ILE A 156 5.05 -9.99 5.68
N ARG A 157 4.94 -8.90 6.43
CA ARG A 157 3.82 -7.97 6.31
C ARG A 157 4.31 -6.55 6.18
N ILE A 158 3.55 -5.73 5.48
CA ILE A 158 3.66 -4.29 5.58
C ILE A 158 3.02 -3.88 6.93
N ASP A 159 3.78 -3.20 7.78
CA ASP A 159 3.30 -2.64 9.04
C ASP A 159 2.86 -1.18 8.90
N THR A 160 3.33 -0.48 7.85
CA THR A 160 2.84 0.86 7.50
C THR A 160 1.33 0.84 7.24
N ALA A 161 0.60 1.65 8.00
CA ALA A 161 -0.82 1.83 7.78
C ALA A 161 -1.07 2.51 6.41
N PRO A 162 -2.03 2.02 5.62
CA PRO A 162 -2.44 2.69 4.39
C PRO A 162 -3.08 4.04 4.70
N THR A 163 -2.93 5.00 3.78
CA THR A 163 -3.63 6.29 3.83
C THR A 163 -4.68 6.37 2.73
N PRO A 164 -5.61 7.33 2.79
CA PRO A 164 -6.54 7.57 1.69
C PRO A 164 -5.86 7.91 0.36
N ALA A 165 -4.70 8.59 0.40
CA ALA A 165 -4.00 9.12 -0.77
C ALA A 165 -2.94 8.15 -1.35
N TRP A 166 -2.41 7.24 -0.53
CA TRP A 166 -1.37 6.31 -0.92
C TRP A 166 -1.26 5.12 0.02
N TRP A 167 -0.73 4.01 -0.49
CA TRP A 167 -0.46 2.81 0.31
C TRP A 167 0.62 1.95 -0.33
N TYR A 168 1.07 0.96 0.44
CA TYR A 168 1.95 -0.09 -0.02
C TYR A 168 1.20 -1.42 -0.16
N GLU A 169 1.59 -2.24 -1.13
CA GLU A 169 1.14 -3.64 -1.25
C GLU A 169 2.31 -4.57 -1.51
N MET A 170 2.22 -5.79 -0.98
CA MET A 170 3.13 -6.88 -1.33
C MET A 170 2.75 -7.41 -2.72
N LYS A 171 3.71 -7.51 -3.63
CA LYS A 171 3.47 -7.83 -5.04
C LYS A 171 3.93 -9.22 -5.44
N ASP A 172 5.18 -9.56 -5.14
CA ASP A 172 5.76 -10.85 -5.50
C ASP A 172 6.63 -11.31 -4.35
N ILE A 173 6.32 -12.45 -3.73
CA ILE A 173 7.17 -13.05 -2.69
C ILE A 173 7.94 -14.19 -3.34
N ARG A 174 9.20 -13.93 -3.72
CA ARG A 174 10.10 -14.89 -4.37
C ARG A 174 10.78 -15.80 -3.36
N LYS A 175 11.07 -15.27 -2.16
CA LYS A 175 11.63 -16.03 -1.03
C LYS A 175 10.96 -15.59 0.27
N ASN A 176 10.50 -16.56 1.03
CA ASN A 176 10.06 -16.43 2.42
C ASN A 176 10.39 -17.77 3.10
N SER A 177 11.61 -17.88 3.64
CA SER A 177 12.12 -19.14 4.16
C SER A 177 12.75 -18.91 5.53
N ILE A 178 12.38 -19.73 6.49
CA ILE A 178 12.94 -19.70 7.83
C ILE A 178 13.80 -20.94 8.07
N SER A 179 14.93 -20.75 8.75
CA SER A 179 15.78 -21.84 9.23
C SER A 179 16.26 -21.56 10.65
N VAL A 180 16.53 -22.62 11.41
CA VAL A 180 17.27 -22.50 12.68
C VAL A 180 18.75 -22.66 12.39
N LYS A 181 19.57 -21.79 12.97
CA LYS A 181 21.03 -21.91 12.97
C LYS A 181 21.49 -22.32 14.36
N ASN A 182 22.52 -23.16 14.43
CA ASN A 182 23.08 -23.73 15.67
C ASN A 182 22.01 -24.28 16.63
N PRO A 183 21.10 -25.16 16.16
CA PRO A 183 19.96 -25.63 16.95
C PRO A 183 20.45 -26.30 18.25
N SER A 184 19.64 -26.17 19.30
CA SER A 184 19.93 -26.80 20.60
C SER A 184 21.19 -26.30 21.31
N THR A 185 21.69 -25.11 20.95
CA THR A 185 22.83 -24.45 21.60
C THR A 185 22.47 -23.02 22.01
N THR A 186 23.15 -22.46 23.01
CA THR A 186 22.92 -21.06 23.45
C THR A 186 23.27 -19.99 22.40
N SER A 187 23.90 -20.40 21.30
CA SER A 187 24.18 -19.56 20.12
C SER A 187 23.11 -19.65 19.02
N SER A 188 22.02 -20.37 19.28
CA SER A 188 20.96 -20.59 18.29
C SER A 188 20.22 -19.31 17.94
N TYR A 189 19.77 -19.21 16.69
CA TYR A 189 18.84 -18.17 16.25
C TYR A 189 17.97 -18.68 15.11
N LEU A 190 16.77 -18.11 14.97
CA LEU A 190 15.98 -18.24 13.75
C LEU A 190 16.49 -17.23 12.72
N GLN A 191 16.66 -17.65 11.48
CA GLN A 191 16.96 -16.77 10.36
C GLN A 191 15.81 -16.84 9.36
N LEU A 192 15.17 -15.70 9.13
CA LEU A 192 14.18 -15.52 8.09
C LEU A 192 14.85 -14.85 6.89
N ASP A 193 15.01 -15.60 5.81
CA ASP A 193 15.49 -15.14 4.52
C ASP A 193 14.32 -14.73 3.62
N TYR A 194 14.43 -13.58 2.97
CA TYR A 194 13.36 -13.04 2.13
C TYR A 194 13.83 -12.37 0.85
N ASP A 195 12.97 -12.41 -0.15
CA ASP A 195 13.07 -11.69 -1.41
C ASP A 195 11.66 -11.41 -1.92
N TYR A 196 11.28 -10.15 -2.01
CA TYR A 196 9.94 -9.74 -2.41
C TYR A 196 9.92 -8.38 -3.12
N THR A 197 8.79 -8.03 -3.71
CA THR A 197 8.54 -6.69 -4.26
C THR A 197 7.45 -5.98 -3.45
N VAL A 198 7.68 -4.72 -3.11
CA VAL A 198 6.65 -3.81 -2.57
C VAL A 198 6.23 -2.84 -3.67
N GLY A 199 4.93 -2.75 -3.95
CA GLY A 199 4.36 -1.73 -4.81
C GLY A 199 3.92 -0.52 -3.97
N TYR A 200 4.24 0.69 -4.44
CA TYR A 200 3.69 1.94 -3.91
C TYR A 200 2.60 2.46 -4.84
N TYR A 201 1.41 2.61 -4.30
CA TYR A 201 0.23 3.07 -5.00
C TYR A 201 -0.15 4.47 -4.55
N ILE A 202 -0.57 5.28 -5.51
CA ILE A 202 -1.21 6.56 -5.29
C ILE A 202 -2.66 6.41 -5.67
N GLY A 203 -3.57 6.90 -4.84
CA GLY A 203 -4.98 6.66 -5.07
C GLY A 203 -5.92 7.52 -4.24
N VAL A 204 -7.20 7.31 -4.45
CA VAL A 204 -8.30 7.96 -3.72
C VAL A 204 -9.45 6.97 -3.62
N ASN A 205 -10.15 6.96 -2.48
CA ASN A 205 -11.33 6.11 -2.25
C ASN A 205 -11.12 4.62 -2.58
N GLY A 206 -9.88 4.12 -2.43
CA GLY A 206 -9.52 2.73 -2.75
C GLY A 206 -9.26 2.43 -4.22
N TYR A 207 -9.32 3.40 -5.12
CA TYR A 207 -8.79 3.29 -6.47
C TYR A 207 -7.38 3.85 -6.51
N GLY A 208 -6.43 3.16 -7.14
CA GLY A 208 -5.08 3.69 -7.25
C GLY A 208 -4.27 3.12 -8.38
N ILE A 209 -3.18 3.82 -8.67
CA ILE A 209 -2.24 3.51 -9.72
C ILE A 209 -0.91 3.13 -9.07
N LEU A 210 -0.36 2.00 -9.49
CA LEU A 210 1.00 1.61 -9.13
C LEU A 210 1.98 2.61 -9.73
N THR A 211 2.78 3.26 -8.88
CA THR A 211 3.74 4.29 -9.32
C THR A 211 5.18 3.87 -9.13
N LYS A 212 5.45 2.97 -8.19
CA LYS A 212 6.79 2.44 -7.95
C LYS A 212 6.74 0.99 -7.50
N GLU A 213 7.69 0.19 -7.95
CA GLU A 213 7.98 -1.11 -7.41
C GLU A 213 9.38 -1.12 -6.80
N ILE A 214 9.51 -1.72 -5.63
CA ILE A 214 10.73 -1.74 -4.84
C ILE A 214 11.05 -3.21 -4.51
N PRO A 215 12.04 -3.81 -5.18
CA PRO A 215 12.58 -5.10 -4.80
C PRO A 215 13.29 -4.98 -3.44
N VAL A 216 12.91 -5.84 -2.51
CA VAL A 216 13.50 -5.98 -1.18
C VAL A 216 14.04 -7.38 -1.02
N SER A 217 15.30 -7.52 -0.63
CA SER A 217 15.94 -8.82 -0.40
C SER A 217 16.79 -8.79 0.85
N GLY A 218 16.91 -9.90 1.57
CA GLY A 218 17.65 -9.88 2.81
C GLY A 218 17.41 -11.04 3.75
N TYR A 219 17.83 -10.85 4.99
CA TYR A 219 17.45 -11.71 6.10
C TYR A 219 17.33 -10.93 7.40
N THR A 220 16.58 -11.53 8.32
CA THR A 220 16.42 -11.07 9.70
C THR A 220 16.66 -12.24 10.66
N ARG A 221 17.36 -11.97 11.77
CA ARG A 221 17.69 -12.96 12.79
C ARG A 221 16.91 -12.70 14.08
N PHE A 222 16.50 -13.78 14.73
CA PHE A 222 15.84 -13.78 16.02
C PHE A 222 16.64 -14.67 16.96
N ASP A 223 17.47 -14.04 17.79
CA ASP A 223 18.32 -14.74 18.74
C ASP A 223 17.52 -15.23 19.96
N LYS A 224 18.22 -15.68 21.00
CA LYS A 224 17.61 -16.20 22.23
C LYS A 224 16.87 -15.13 23.06
N THR A 225 17.09 -13.83 22.82
CA THR A 225 16.40 -12.76 23.57
C THR A 225 14.90 -12.70 23.24
N TYR A 226 14.51 -13.27 22.10
CA TYR A 226 13.14 -13.39 21.66
C TYR A 226 12.42 -14.62 22.25
N ILE A 227 13.13 -15.47 23.01
CA ILE A 227 12.57 -16.66 23.65
C ILE A 227 11.94 -16.26 25.00
N PRO A 228 10.67 -16.62 25.27
CA PRO A 228 10.01 -16.43 26.56
C PRO A 228 10.80 -16.95 27.76
#